data_AF-A0A821YQL1-F1
#
_entry.id   AF-A0A821YQL1-F1
#
_cell.length_a   1.000
_cell.length_b   1.000
_cell.length_c   1.000
_cell.angle_alpha   90.00
_cell.angle_beta   90.00
_cell.angle_gamma   90.00
#
_symmetry.space_group_name_H-M   'P 1'
#
loop_
_entity.id
_entity.type
_entity.pdbx_description
1 polymer ?
#
loop_
_entity_poly.entity_id
_entity_poly.type
_entity_poly.pdbx_seq_one_letter_code
_entity_poly.pdbx_strand_id
1 'polypeptide(L)'
;MDVDDKELNFGEKLLLTDIGDLAEMCKSKCGTKYLSTLLYMTLRHFDIKWEQVDGYLKKIGFMTAETSHKWAVVFIKGDYEEFSSDSRGGKHTDSFYDMFPEIEADARSFVVQACSQNDGETPMWILPTQNPHRILIFHDESTFRSGEVSPKRWFFQEHTPFFSKGRGRSHMVSDFLVQHPSGPFFGLSENEWEQAVRKYQSLSVDGDVNYLDRTATASINIGTDAYFDNDTILGQFERLFQMLEFKQEYKDNQIEIIVDNARTHTAKSYSLQDFGKNVGIRCPVEQIEYIDENGATKVVDCYFKGGENKDKSKRLVELCKDLGVQLPAKIKLDEICEILSAHRAFRNATKLEMLGAKYKINIIYCPKYHCELNAIEGLWCNQKAFVRSRTDQSFEKMIKLISDSRIHFVERKIALKLFRRFWRSIEAYFQGQTYADVLKLFFSQLCKTAVQSHRKITNTNIDED
;
A
#
# COMPACT_ATOMS: atom_id res chain seq x y z
N MET A 1 22.54 55.04 19.65
CA MET A 1 21.67 54.09 20.36
C MET A 1 21.12 53.18 19.29
N ASP A 2 21.92 52.17 18.92
CA ASP A 2 21.47 51.10 18.03
C ASP A 2 20.78 50.07 18.91
N VAL A 3 19.48 49.92 18.72
CA VAL A 3 18.70 48.83 19.32
C VAL A 3 18.72 47.69 18.32
N ASP A 4 19.16 46.51 18.79
CA ASP A 4 19.15 45.24 18.07
C ASP A 4 17.85 45.03 17.28
N ASP A 5 17.92 45.14 15.95
CA ASP A 5 16.91 44.65 15.03
C ASP A 5 17.00 43.11 15.01
N LYS A 6 16.46 42.46 16.05
CA LYS A 6 16.15 41.04 15.98
C LYS A 6 15.12 40.85 14.87
N GLU A 7 15.45 40.08 13.84
CA GLU A 7 14.50 39.62 12.82
C GLU A 7 13.32 38.91 13.49
N LEU A 8 12.25 39.66 13.76
CA LEU A 8 10.97 39.09 14.18
C LEU A 8 10.43 38.21 13.06
N ASN A 9 9.86 37.06 13.44
CA ASN A 9 9.26 36.11 12.51
C ASN A 9 8.10 36.82 11.78
N PHE A 10 7.90 36.55 10.48
CA PHE A 10 6.86 37.20 9.67
C PHE A 10 5.46 37.14 10.33
N GLY A 11 5.16 36.05 11.05
CA GLY A 11 3.91 35.91 11.82
C GLY A 11 3.73 36.89 12.99
N GLU A 12 4.81 37.54 13.43
CA GLU A 12 4.81 38.56 14.50
C GLU A 12 4.77 39.99 13.94
N LYS A 13 5.11 40.18 12.66
CA LYS A 13 5.10 41.50 11.97
C LYS A 13 3.75 41.83 11.32
N LEU A 14 2.95 40.82 10.99
CA LEU A 14 1.64 40.98 10.38
C LEU A 14 0.56 40.77 11.46
N LEU A 15 -0.26 41.79 11.73
CA LEU A 15 -1.45 41.64 12.58
C LEU A 15 -2.48 40.81 11.81
N LEU A 16 -2.34 39.49 11.89
CA LEU A 16 -3.15 38.51 11.17
C LEU A 16 -4.65 38.63 11.49
N THR A 17 -4.98 39.22 12.63
CA THR A 17 -6.35 39.64 13.03
C THR A 17 -6.90 40.70 12.10
N ASP A 18 -6.11 41.71 11.78
CA ASP A 18 -6.55 42.87 11.00
C ASP A 18 -6.82 42.48 9.53
N ILE A 19 -6.04 41.54 9.00
CA ILE A 19 -6.29 40.96 7.67
C ILE A 19 -7.54 40.08 7.70
N GLY A 20 -7.79 39.36 8.80
CA GLY A 20 -9.03 38.62 9.01
C GLY A 20 -10.26 39.53 9.04
N ASP A 21 -10.17 40.65 9.74
CA ASP A 21 -11.23 41.66 9.83
C ASP A 21 -11.47 42.34 8.46
N LEU A 22 -10.39 42.71 7.76
CA LEU A 22 -10.45 43.25 6.40
C LEU A 22 -11.09 42.24 5.42
N ALA A 23 -10.69 40.97 5.54
CA ALA A 23 -11.24 39.89 4.74
C ALA A 23 -12.75 39.73 4.98
N GLU A 24 -13.21 39.79 6.23
CA GLU A 24 -14.63 39.74 6.59
C GLU A 24 -15.41 40.92 5.99
N MET A 25 -14.86 42.13 6.05
CA MET A 25 -15.46 43.31 5.42
C MET A 25 -15.60 43.14 3.90
N CYS A 26 -14.61 42.51 3.25
CA CYS A 26 -14.59 42.28 1.81
C CYS A 26 -15.51 41.15 1.33
N LYS A 27 -15.87 40.18 2.19
CA LYS A 27 -16.76 39.04 1.83
C LYS A 27 -18.12 39.49 1.28
N SER A 28 -18.61 40.66 1.70
CA SER A 28 -19.88 41.24 1.22
C SER A 28 -19.83 41.75 -0.22
N LYS A 29 -18.63 42.00 -0.76
CA LYS A 29 -18.41 42.64 -2.08
C LYS A 29 -17.67 41.75 -3.08
N CYS A 30 -16.96 40.73 -2.59
CA CYS A 30 -16.15 39.85 -3.42
C CYS A 30 -16.31 38.41 -2.95
N GLY A 31 -16.50 37.48 -3.90
CA GLY A 31 -16.69 36.07 -3.56
C GLY A 31 -15.46 35.48 -2.86
N THR A 32 -15.71 34.60 -1.88
CA THR A 32 -14.67 33.95 -1.07
C THR A 32 -13.58 33.28 -1.92
N LYS A 33 -13.92 32.78 -3.12
CA LYS A 33 -12.98 32.23 -4.10
C LYS A 33 -11.87 33.20 -4.48
N TYR A 34 -12.22 34.42 -4.87
CA TYR A 34 -11.27 35.42 -5.33
C TYR A 34 -10.37 35.90 -4.20
N LEU A 35 -10.97 36.20 -3.04
CA LEU A 35 -10.24 36.65 -1.86
C LEU A 35 -9.29 35.57 -1.32
N SER A 36 -9.75 34.32 -1.26
CA SER A 36 -8.91 33.20 -0.80
C SER A 36 -7.74 32.95 -1.75
N THR A 37 -7.98 33.05 -3.07
CA THR A 37 -6.93 32.86 -4.08
C THR A 37 -5.87 33.96 -4.01
N LEU A 38 -6.29 35.23 -3.93
CA LEU A 38 -5.36 36.37 -3.85
C LEU A 38 -4.52 36.32 -2.57
N LEU A 39 -5.16 36.03 -1.43
CA LEU A 39 -4.48 35.95 -0.14
C LEU A 39 -3.51 34.76 -0.10
N TYR A 40 -3.92 33.61 -0.64
CA TYR A 40 -3.02 32.47 -0.82
C TYR A 40 -1.79 32.84 -1.66
N MET A 41 -1.98 33.45 -2.84
CA MET A 41 -0.88 33.87 -3.71
C MET A 41 0.06 34.86 -3.01
N THR A 42 -0.50 35.81 -2.27
CA THR A 42 0.26 36.80 -1.51
C THR A 42 1.11 36.15 -0.42
N LEU A 43 0.51 35.25 0.39
CA LEU A 43 1.23 34.57 1.46
C LEU A 43 2.33 33.65 0.92
N ARG A 44 2.09 32.97 -0.21
CA ARG A 44 3.13 32.16 -0.86
C ARG A 44 4.23 33.01 -1.51
N HIS A 45 3.92 34.21 -1.99
CA HIS A 45 4.93 35.16 -2.48
C HIS A 45 5.90 35.61 -1.39
N PHE A 46 5.46 35.65 -0.12
CA PHE A 46 6.30 35.91 1.04
C PHE A 46 6.90 34.62 1.67
N ASP A 47 6.99 33.53 0.90
CA ASP A 47 7.59 32.26 1.31
C ASP A 47 6.98 31.60 2.57
N ILE A 48 5.73 31.93 2.91
CA ILE A 48 5.05 31.34 4.08
C ILE A 48 4.68 29.90 3.83
N LYS A 49 5.10 28.99 4.72
CA LYS A 49 4.90 27.55 4.58
C LYS A 49 3.43 27.17 4.42
N TRP A 50 3.19 26.12 3.65
CA TRP A 50 1.85 25.71 3.26
C TRP A 50 0.94 25.42 4.46
N GLU A 51 1.44 24.74 5.49
CA GLU A 51 0.66 24.38 6.69
C GLU A 51 0.19 25.63 7.43
N GLN A 52 1.02 26.68 7.43
CA GLN A 52 0.71 27.95 8.06
C GLN A 52 -0.34 28.72 7.24
N VAL A 53 -0.22 28.70 5.91
CA VAL A 53 -1.22 29.29 5.01
C VAL A 53 -2.56 28.57 5.13
N ASP A 54 -2.59 27.25 5.14
CA ASP A 54 -3.82 26.45 5.26
C ASP A 54 -4.50 26.67 6.62
N GLY A 55 -3.71 26.64 7.71
CA GLY A 55 -4.21 26.95 9.04
C GLY A 55 -4.79 28.36 9.12
N TYR A 56 -4.15 29.33 8.46
CA TYR A 56 -4.63 30.72 8.43
C TYR A 56 -5.92 30.90 7.64
N LEU A 57 -5.98 30.39 6.40
CA LEU A 57 -7.17 30.48 5.56
C LEU A 57 -8.38 29.81 6.23
N LYS A 58 -8.19 28.64 6.85
CA LYS A 58 -9.25 27.98 7.63
C LYS A 58 -9.73 28.83 8.80
N LYS A 59 -8.82 29.48 9.52
CA LYS A 59 -9.14 30.32 10.69
C LYS A 59 -10.01 31.53 10.33
N ILE A 60 -9.84 32.11 9.15
CA ILE A 60 -10.64 33.26 8.66
C ILE A 60 -11.87 32.85 7.84
N GLY A 61 -12.18 31.54 7.77
CA GLY A 61 -13.33 31.01 7.04
C GLY A 61 -13.18 31.09 5.52
N PHE A 62 -11.95 31.06 5.02
CA PHE A 62 -11.61 31.02 3.60
C PHE A 62 -11.47 29.58 3.11
N MET A 63 -11.28 29.42 1.80
CA MET A 63 -11.04 28.12 1.19
C MET A 63 -9.72 27.51 1.67
N THR A 64 -9.60 26.18 1.65
CA THR A 64 -8.33 25.51 2.01
C THR A 64 -7.20 25.97 1.10
N ALA A 65 -5.96 25.92 1.59
CA ALA A 65 -4.79 26.26 0.78
C ALA A 65 -4.71 25.40 -0.49
N GLU A 66 -5.14 24.14 -0.42
CA GLU A 66 -5.32 23.25 -1.56
C GLU A 66 -6.25 23.85 -2.63
N THR A 67 -7.45 24.26 -2.22
CA THR A 67 -8.44 24.76 -3.18
C THR A 67 -8.06 26.15 -3.70
N SER A 68 -7.47 27.00 -2.86
CA SER A 68 -6.95 28.31 -3.27
C SER A 68 -5.76 28.19 -4.23
N HIS A 69 -4.88 27.20 -4.03
CA HIS A 69 -3.79 26.91 -4.95
C HIS A 69 -4.31 26.51 -6.33
N LYS A 70 -5.29 25.59 -6.38
CA LYS A 70 -5.94 25.21 -7.64
C LYS A 70 -6.40 26.43 -8.42
N TRP A 71 -7.15 27.32 -7.79
CA TRP A 71 -7.64 28.54 -8.43
C TRP A 71 -6.54 29.54 -8.77
N ALA A 72 -5.46 29.61 -7.99
CA ALA A 72 -4.29 30.42 -8.33
C ALA A 72 -3.62 29.91 -9.61
N VAL A 73 -3.52 28.59 -9.80
CA VAL A 73 -2.98 27.99 -11.02
C VAL A 73 -3.86 28.33 -12.24
N VAL A 74 -5.19 28.23 -12.11
CA VAL A 74 -6.13 28.62 -13.17
C VAL A 74 -5.95 30.11 -13.51
N PHE A 75 -5.87 30.98 -12.50
CA PHE A 75 -5.66 32.41 -12.67
C PHE A 75 -4.32 32.76 -13.35
N ILE A 76 -3.22 32.13 -12.93
CA ILE A 76 -1.87 32.35 -13.50
C ILE A 76 -1.80 31.87 -14.95
N LYS A 77 -2.51 30.78 -15.29
CA LYS A 77 -2.59 30.27 -16.67
C LYS A 77 -3.45 31.14 -17.60
N GLY A 78 -4.10 32.18 -17.07
CA GLY A 78 -4.92 33.10 -17.84
C GLY A 78 -6.31 32.56 -18.20
N ASP A 79 -6.75 31.45 -17.59
CA ASP A 79 -8.09 30.89 -17.82
C ASP A 79 -9.13 31.60 -16.94
N TYR A 80 -9.40 32.86 -17.29
CA TYR A 80 -10.29 33.72 -16.51
C TYR A 80 -11.76 33.30 -16.60
N GLU A 81 -12.15 32.57 -17.65
CA GLU A 81 -13.51 32.03 -17.79
C GLU A 81 -13.75 30.92 -16.77
N GLU A 82 -12.86 29.94 -16.67
CA GLU A 82 -12.94 28.90 -15.64
C GLU A 82 -12.85 29.51 -14.24
N PHE A 83 -11.88 30.42 -14.03
CA PHE A 83 -11.70 31.13 -12.76
C PHE A 83 -12.93 31.94 -12.35
N SER A 84 -13.66 32.54 -13.31
CA SER A 84 -14.86 33.34 -13.02
C SER A 84 -16.13 32.50 -12.87
N SER A 85 -16.18 31.31 -13.49
CA SER A 85 -17.34 30.43 -13.42
C SER A 85 -17.62 29.92 -12.01
N ASP A 86 -18.89 29.95 -11.57
CA ASP A 86 -19.32 29.47 -10.24
C ASP A 86 -19.60 27.95 -10.24
N SER A 87 -18.91 27.23 -11.12
CA SER A 87 -19.20 25.86 -11.53
C SER A 87 -19.09 24.86 -10.36
N ARG A 88 -20.23 24.56 -9.72
CA ARG A 88 -20.40 23.44 -8.78
C ARG A 88 -20.42 22.07 -9.48
N GLY A 89 -19.60 21.86 -10.53
CA GLY A 89 -19.67 20.67 -11.38
C GLY A 89 -18.31 20.03 -11.66
N GLY A 90 -18.20 18.72 -11.37
CA GLY A 90 -17.25 17.82 -12.02
C GLY A 90 -15.87 17.70 -11.36
N LYS A 91 -15.65 16.60 -10.62
CA LYS A 91 -14.36 16.21 -10.03
C LYS A 91 -13.30 15.91 -11.10
N HIS A 92 -12.47 16.90 -11.42
CA HIS A 92 -11.06 16.65 -11.72
C HIS A 92 -10.27 17.12 -10.50
N THR A 93 -9.88 16.19 -9.64
CA THR A 93 -8.96 16.43 -8.54
C THR A 93 -7.59 16.02 -9.04
N ASP A 94 -6.73 17.00 -9.33
CA ASP A 94 -5.29 16.74 -9.38
C ASP A 94 -4.88 16.10 -8.05
N SER A 95 -3.94 15.16 -8.06
CA SER A 95 -3.57 14.51 -6.81
C SER A 95 -2.93 15.56 -5.88
N PHE A 96 -3.11 15.39 -4.57
CA PHE A 96 -2.53 16.28 -3.55
C PHE A 96 -1.03 16.57 -3.79
N TYR A 97 -0.29 15.59 -4.31
CA TYR A 97 1.14 15.69 -4.63
C TYR A 97 1.44 16.40 -5.96
N ASP A 98 0.51 16.42 -6.90
CA ASP A 98 0.65 17.19 -8.15
C ASP A 98 0.57 18.70 -7.89
N MET A 99 -0.03 19.11 -6.75
CA MET A 99 -0.20 20.52 -6.34
C MET A 99 0.89 21.01 -5.37
N PHE A 100 1.60 20.13 -4.66
CA PHE A 100 2.57 20.49 -3.63
C PHE A 100 3.85 19.63 -3.70
N PRO A 101 4.72 19.86 -4.69
CA PRO A 101 5.96 19.09 -4.87
C PRO A 101 6.94 19.21 -3.70
N GLU A 102 6.92 20.32 -2.95
CA GLU A 102 7.68 20.47 -1.71
C GLU A 102 7.22 19.51 -0.61
N ILE A 103 5.91 19.25 -0.51
CA ILE A 103 5.35 18.26 0.43
C ILE A 103 5.69 16.84 -0.03
N GLU A 104 5.86 16.58 -1.32
CA GLU A 104 6.38 15.29 -1.79
C GLU A 104 7.85 15.10 -1.38
N ALA A 105 8.68 16.15 -1.44
CA ALA A 105 10.06 16.11 -0.96
C ALA A 105 10.14 15.90 0.56
N ASP A 106 9.26 16.56 1.31
CA ASP A 106 9.15 16.41 2.75
C ASP A 106 8.52 15.06 3.14
N ALA A 107 7.56 14.55 2.38
CA ALA A 107 6.99 13.21 2.57
C ALA A 107 8.00 12.11 2.21
N ARG A 108 8.82 12.28 1.17
CA ARG A 108 9.95 11.39 0.86
C ARG A 108 10.99 11.43 1.96
N SER A 109 11.31 12.62 2.47
CA SER A 109 12.25 12.79 3.60
C SER A 109 11.69 12.23 4.90
N PHE A 110 10.38 12.37 5.13
CA PHE A 110 9.65 11.78 6.25
C PHE A 110 9.59 10.26 6.13
N VAL A 111 9.32 9.69 4.95
CA VAL A 111 9.40 8.23 4.74
C VAL A 111 10.81 7.75 5.02
N VAL A 112 11.85 8.44 4.55
CA VAL A 112 13.24 8.09 4.87
C VAL A 112 13.50 8.18 6.37
N GLN A 113 13.07 9.23 7.07
CA GLN A 113 13.25 9.39 8.52
C GLN A 113 12.39 8.44 9.36
N ALA A 114 11.12 8.21 9.01
CA ALA A 114 10.20 7.31 9.69
C ALA A 114 10.61 5.85 9.49
N CYS A 115 11.08 5.47 8.29
CA CYS A 115 11.73 4.17 8.06
C CYS A 115 13.11 4.05 8.73
N SER A 116 13.65 5.15 9.28
CA SER A 116 14.87 5.15 10.12
C SER A 116 14.56 5.14 11.61
N GLN A 117 13.30 5.34 12.01
CA GLN A 117 12.89 5.31 13.41
C GLN A 117 12.51 3.88 13.78
N ASN A 118 13.19 3.32 14.78
CA ASN A 118 12.77 2.06 15.40
C ASN A 118 11.51 2.34 16.21
N ASP A 119 10.39 1.71 15.84
CA ASP A 119 9.09 1.78 16.55
C ASP A 119 9.12 1.14 17.96
N GLY A 120 10.30 0.96 18.57
CA GLY A 120 10.49 0.36 19.90
C GLY A 120 10.18 -1.15 19.97
N GLU A 121 9.39 -1.68 19.04
CA GLU A 121 9.21 -3.11 18.84
C GLU A 121 10.24 -3.62 17.85
N THR A 122 11.14 -4.48 18.34
CA THR A 122 12.06 -5.20 17.45
C THR A 122 11.20 -6.12 16.57
N PRO A 123 11.19 -5.97 15.24
CA PRO A 123 10.45 -6.91 14.39
C PRO A 123 10.95 -8.32 14.67
N MET A 124 10.03 -9.23 14.99
CA MET A 124 10.36 -10.62 15.26
C MET A 124 10.74 -11.29 13.94
N TRP A 125 12.04 -11.40 13.69
CA TRP A 125 12.57 -12.06 12.50
C TRP A 125 12.27 -13.57 12.55
N ILE A 126 11.36 -14.05 11.70
CA ILE A 126 11.24 -15.49 11.43
C ILE A 126 12.22 -15.81 10.29
N LEU A 127 13.39 -16.33 10.64
CA LEU A 127 14.40 -16.80 9.69
C LEU A 127 13.79 -17.83 8.71
N PRO A 128 13.87 -17.62 7.39
CA PRO A 128 13.76 -18.73 6.46
C PRO A 128 15.06 -19.55 6.58
N THR A 129 14.94 -20.77 7.11
CA THR A 129 16.09 -21.64 7.41
C THR A 129 16.82 -22.03 6.12
N GLN A 130 18.14 -22.22 6.20
CA GLN A 130 19.01 -22.81 5.15
C GLN A 130 18.66 -24.28 4.79
N ASN A 131 17.41 -24.70 4.98
CA ASN A 131 16.94 -26.05 4.75
C ASN A 131 16.68 -26.26 3.24
N PRO A 132 17.37 -27.20 2.58
CA PRO A 132 17.17 -27.49 1.16
C PRO A 132 15.76 -28.02 0.82
N HIS A 133 14.98 -28.42 1.83
CA HIS A 133 13.59 -28.85 1.66
C HIS A 133 12.56 -27.72 1.78
N ARG A 134 12.97 -26.44 1.83
CA ARG A 134 12.04 -25.32 1.98
C ARG A 134 11.84 -24.54 0.67
N ILE A 135 10.58 -24.31 0.31
CA ILE A 135 10.18 -23.49 -0.83
C ILE A 135 9.59 -22.17 -0.31
N LEU A 136 10.18 -21.05 -0.73
CA LEU A 136 9.65 -19.72 -0.47
C LEU A 136 8.77 -19.28 -1.63
N ILE A 137 7.57 -18.82 -1.33
CA ILE A 137 6.65 -18.21 -2.28
C ILE A 137 6.42 -16.77 -1.85
N PHE A 138 6.68 -15.81 -2.74
CA PHE A 138 6.47 -14.39 -2.49
C PHE A 138 5.18 -13.94 -3.15
N HIS A 139 4.32 -13.22 -2.44
CA HIS A 139 3.05 -12.71 -2.96
C HIS A 139 2.96 -11.19 -2.83
N ASP A 140 2.30 -10.58 -3.81
CA ASP A 140 1.99 -9.16 -3.89
C ASP A 140 1.02 -8.89 -5.06
N GLU A 141 0.39 -7.71 -5.06
CA GLU A 141 -0.45 -7.22 -6.15
C GLU A 141 0.13 -5.98 -6.83
N SER A 142 0.02 -5.92 -8.16
CA SER A 142 0.49 -4.79 -8.94
C SER A 142 -0.54 -4.32 -9.95
N THR A 143 -0.73 -3.00 -10.02
CA THR A 143 -1.54 -2.36 -11.05
C THR A 143 -0.71 -1.96 -12.27
N PHE A 144 -1.19 -2.35 -13.45
CA PHE A 144 -0.76 -1.88 -14.76
C PHE A 144 -1.80 -0.89 -15.32
N ARG A 145 -1.34 0.09 -16.10
CA ARG A 145 -2.20 1.13 -16.69
C ARG A 145 -1.90 1.24 -18.18
N SER A 146 -2.94 1.28 -19.02
CA SER A 146 -2.74 1.31 -20.47
C SER A 146 -2.02 2.58 -20.91
N GLY A 147 -2.22 3.70 -20.23
CA GLY A 147 -1.50 4.95 -20.47
C GLY A 147 -0.15 5.04 -19.77
N GLU A 148 0.42 3.93 -19.30
CA GLU A 148 1.81 3.94 -18.83
C GLU A 148 2.75 4.44 -19.94
N VAL A 149 3.67 5.31 -19.54
CA VAL A 149 4.44 6.17 -20.43
C VAL A 149 5.58 5.40 -21.09
N SER A 150 5.75 5.58 -22.41
CA SER A 150 6.96 5.13 -23.11
C SER A 150 8.21 5.83 -22.55
N PRO A 151 9.36 5.13 -22.43
CA PRO A 151 10.62 5.72 -21.95
C PRO A 151 11.20 6.79 -22.88
N LYS A 152 10.70 6.92 -24.12
CA LYS A 152 11.16 7.93 -25.09
C LYS A 152 9.99 8.75 -25.61
N ARG A 153 10.13 10.08 -25.55
CA ARG A 153 9.17 11.05 -26.10
C ARG A 153 9.89 12.25 -26.67
N TRP A 154 9.27 12.86 -27.67
CA TRP A 154 9.68 14.13 -28.24
C TRP A 154 9.09 15.25 -27.38
N PHE A 155 9.93 16.22 -26.98
CA PHE A 155 9.54 17.38 -26.20
C PHE A 155 10.02 18.65 -26.91
N PHE A 156 9.26 19.73 -26.74
CA PHE A 156 9.75 21.06 -27.08
C PHE A 156 10.78 21.50 -26.03
N GLN A 157 11.85 22.17 -26.48
CA GLN A 157 13.12 22.33 -25.77
C GLN A 157 13.00 23.04 -24.40
N GLU A 158 11.90 23.76 -24.15
CA GLU A 158 11.65 24.54 -22.94
C GLU A 158 10.54 23.97 -22.05
N HIS A 159 9.94 22.84 -22.41
CA HIS A 159 8.82 22.25 -21.67
C HIS A 159 9.15 20.82 -21.26
N THR A 160 9.49 20.64 -19.97
CA THR A 160 9.58 19.33 -19.33
C THR A 160 8.42 19.18 -18.35
N PRO A 161 7.19 18.91 -18.81
CA PRO A 161 6.07 18.77 -17.90
C PRO A 161 6.28 17.55 -16.99
N PHE A 162 5.95 17.70 -15.71
CA PHE A 162 5.77 16.56 -14.82
C PHE A 162 4.55 15.75 -15.29
N PHE A 163 4.69 14.43 -15.37
CA PHE A 163 3.62 13.56 -15.83
C PHE A 163 3.01 12.82 -14.65
N SER A 164 1.70 12.93 -14.50
CA SER A 164 0.94 12.10 -13.56
C SER A 164 1.01 10.64 -13.98
N LYS A 165 1.38 9.78 -13.02
CA LYS A 165 1.21 8.32 -13.15
C LYS A 165 -0.29 8.01 -13.21
N GLY A 166 -0.67 6.92 -13.88
CA GLY A 166 -2.03 6.37 -13.77
C GLY A 166 -3.02 6.72 -14.88
N ARG A 167 -2.59 7.25 -16.02
CA ARG A 167 -3.49 7.47 -17.16
C ARG A 167 -3.92 6.15 -17.83
N GLY A 168 -5.12 6.14 -18.41
CA GLY A 168 -5.67 5.00 -19.14
C GLY A 168 -6.35 3.95 -18.27
N ARG A 169 -6.84 2.88 -18.92
CA ARG A 169 -7.53 1.77 -18.25
C ARG A 169 -6.57 0.99 -17.37
N SER A 170 -7.03 0.56 -16.20
CA SER A 170 -6.24 -0.19 -15.24
C SER A 170 -6.51 -1.69 -15.30
N HIS A 171 -5.46 -2.46 -15.07
CA HIS A 171 -5.51 -3.90 -14.90
C HIS A 171 -4.67 -4.26 -13.67
N MET A 172 -5.29 -4.82 -12.65
CA MET A 172 -4.61 -5.26 -11.43
C MET A 172 -4.33 -6.75 -11.53
N VAL A 173 -3.11 -7.14 -11.18
CA VAL A 173 -2.65 -8.53 -11.20
C VAL A 173 -2.14 -8.87 -9.81
N SER A 174 -2.56 -10.01 -9.29
CA SER A 174 -2.09 -10.60 -8.04
C SER A 174 -1.41 -11.93 -8.35
N ASP A 175 -0.19 -12.15 -7.85
CA ASP A 175 0.62 -13.29 -8.29
C ASP A 175 1.57 -13.83 -7.20
N PHE A 176 2.13 -15.01 -7.49
CA PHE A 176 3.03 -15.74 -6.61
C PHE A 176 4.36 -16.02 -7.31
N LEU A 177 5.45 -15.45 -6.79
CA LEU A 177 6.81 -15.70 -7.25
C LEU A 177 7.44 -16.82 -6.42
N VAL A 178 7.77 -17.94 -7.05
CA VAL A 178 8.25 -19.16 -6.38
C VAL A 178 9.77 -19.31 -6.47
N GLN A 179 10.43 -19.53 -5.34
CA GLN A 179 11.84 -19.91 -5.28
C GLN A 179 11.98 -21.44 -5.45
N HIS A 180 11.89 -21.93 -6.69
CA HIS A 180 12.06 -23.35 -7.01
C HIS A 180 12.78 -23.56 -8.36
N PRO A 181 13.59 -24.63 -8.54
CA PRO A 181 14.27 -24.92 -9.80
C PRO A 181 13.36 -25.15 -11.01
N SER A 182 12.13 -25.63 -10.80
CA SER A 182 11.19 -25.87 -11.90
C SER A 182 10.65 -24.59 -12.55
N GLY A 183 10.69 -23.47 -11.84
CA GLY A 183 10.32 -22.18 -12.40
C GLY A 183 9.90 -21.16 -11.35
N PRO A 184 9.82 -19.88 -11.74
CA PRO A 184 9.46 -18.80 -10.84
C PRO A 184 7.95 -18.60 -10.66
N PHE A 185 7.12 -19.31 -11.41
CA PHE A 185 5.66 -19.16 -11.37
C PHE A 185 5.01 -20.48 -11.02
N PHE A 186 4.03 -20.42 -10.12
CA PHE A 186 3.26 -21.59 -9.73
C PHE A 186 2.22 -21.93 -10.81
N GLY A 187 2.09 -23.22 -11.10
CA GLY A 187 1.07 -23.77 -11.97
C GLY A 187 1.05 -25.28 -11.91
N LEU A 188 -0.12 -25.86 -12.14
CA LEU A 188 -0.30 -27.30 -12.24
C LEU A 188 -0.22 -27.76 -13.70
N SER A 189 0.35 -28.93 -13.91
CA SER A 189 0.17 -29.69 -15.15
C SER A 189 -1.29 -30.10 -15.32
N GLU A 190 -1.68 -30.52 -16.53
CA GLU A 190 -3.04 -30.99 -16.82
C GLU A 190 -3.49 -32.10 -15.86
N ASN A 191 -2.64 -33.11 -15.67
CA ASN A 191 -2.95 -34.24 -14.80
C ASN A 191 -3.02 -33.83 -13.31
N GLU A 192 -2.15 -32.93 -12.86
CA GLU A 192 -2.21 -32.40 -11.49
C GLU A 192 -3.50 -31.58 -11.29
N TRP A 193 -3.89 -30.79 -12.30
CA TRP A 193 -5.10 -29.97 -12.27
C TRP A 193 -6.38 -30.81 -12.23
N GLU A 194 -6.49 -31.84 -13.08
CA GLU A 194 -7.64 -32.75 -13.06
C GLU A 194 -7.82 -33.41 -11.69
N GLN A 195 -6.72 -33.82 -11.06
CA GLN A 195 -6.76 -34.39 -9.70
C GLN A 195 -7.19 -33.35 -8.67
N ALA A 196 -6.69 -32.12 -8.79
CA ALA A 196 -7.07 -31.02 -7.91
C ALA A 196 -8.56 -30.71 -8.00
N VAL A 197 -9.11 -30.58 -9.20
CA VAL A 197 -10.55 -30.30 -9.42
C VAL A 197 -11.44 -31.44 -8.93
N ARG A 198 -11.02 -32.70 -9.09
CA ARG A 198 -11.76 -33.87 -8.56
C ARG A 198 -11.90 -33.83 -7.04
N LYS A 199 -10.89 -33.32 -6.32
CA LYS A 199 -10.94 -33.19 -4.85
C LYS A 199 -11.60 -31.88 -4.41
N TYR A 200 -11.28 -30.79 -5.09
CA TYR A 200 -11.71 -29.43 -4.76
C TYR A 200 -12.54 -28.85 -5.92
N GLN A 201 -13.83 -29.13 -5.89
CA GLN A 201 -14.76 -28.65 -6.92
C GLN A 201 -14.80 -27.10 -6.99
N SER A 202 -14.47 -26.42 -5.89
CA SER A 202 -14.29 -24.96 -5.82
C SER A 202 -13.28 -24.41 -6.84
N LEU A 203 -12.32 -25.21 -7.29
CA LEU A 203 -11.31 -24.79 -8.28
C LEU A 203 -11.90 -24.59 -9.68
N SER A 204 -13.04 -25.23 -9.97
CA SER A 204 -13.76 -25.15 -11.25
C SER A 204 -14.88 -24.10 -11.28
N VAL A 205 -15.16 -23.45 -10.16
CA VAL A 205 -16.18 -22.40 -10.07
C VAL A 205 -15.54 -21.07 -10.44
N ASP A 206 -16.18 -20.32 -11.34
CA ASP A 206 -15.78 -18.95 -11.64
C ASP A 206 -16.00 -18.08 -10.39
N GLY A 207 -14.94 -17.39 -9.96
CA GLY A 207 -14.99 -16.46 -8.84
C GLY A 207 -15.08 -15.01 -9.30
N ASP A 208 -15.06 -14.08 -8.34
CA ASP A 208 -15.08 -12.62 -8.60
C ASP A 208 -13.80 -12.10 -9.28
N VAL A 209 -12.80 -12.95 -9.47
CA VAL A 209 -11.50 -12.61 -10.06
C VAL A 209 -11.17 -13.53 -11.23
N ASN A 210 -10.47 -13.00 -12.23
CA ASN A 210 -10.07 -13.77 -13.40
C ASN A 210 -8.78 -14.52 -13.12
N TYR A 211 -8.88 -15.84 -12.93
CA TYR A 211 -7.69 -16.70 -12.76
C TYR A 211 -7.06 -17.05 -14.10
N LEU A 212 -5.72 -17.02 -14.15
CA LEU A 212 -4.98 -17.62 -15.25
C LEU A 212 -5.07 -19.15 -15.15
N ASP A 213 -5.30 -19.81 -16.29
CA ASP A 213 -5.52 -21.25 -16.41
C ASP A 213 -4.52 -22.08 -15.60
N ARG A 214 -5.04 -23.00 -14.77
CA ARG A 214 -4.27 -23.91 -13.90
C ARG A 214 -3.26 -23.24 -12.97
N THR A 215 -3.49 -21.97 -12.63
CA THR A 215 -2.70 -21.22 -11.65
C THR A 215 -3.56 -20.60 -10.54
N ALA A 216 -2.89 -19.99 -9.57
CA ALA A 216 -3.49 -19.07 -8.61
C ALA A 216 -3.20 -17.59 -8.94
N THR A 217 -2.60 -17.28 -10.10
CA THR A 217 -2.46 -15.90 -10.57
C THR A 217 -3.83 -15.35 -10.90
N ALA A 218 -4.21 -14.23 -10.28
CA ALA A 218 -5.52 -13.61 -10.42
C ALA A 218 -5.39 -12.21 -11.03
N SER A 219 -6.43 -11.78 -11.75
CA SER A 219 -6.48 -10.44 -12.32
C SER A 219 -7.88 -9.85 -12.33
N ILE A 220 -7.93 -8.52 -12.27
CA ILE A 220 -9.14 -7.71 -12.18
C ILE A 220 -8.97 -6.48 -13.08
N ASN A 221 -9.99 -6.17 -13.88
CA ASN A 221 -10.02 -4.94 -14.67
C ASN A 221 -10.64 -3.79 -13.85
N ILE A 222 -9.79 -2.96 -13.25
CA ILE A 222 -10.27 -1.83 -12.43
C ILE A 222 -11.07 -0.85 -13.30
N GLY A 223 -12.33 -0.62 -12.91
CA GLY A 223 -13.28 0.27 -13.58
C GLY A 223 -14.45 -0.48 -14.25
N THR A 224 -14.30 -1.79 -14.45
CA THR A 224 -15.42 -2.73 -14.68
C THR A 224 -15.63 -3.61 -13.44
N ASP A 225 -14.54 -3.97 -12.78
CA ASP A 225 -14.47 -4.90 -11.66
C ASP A 225 -14.04 -4.15 -10.38
N ALA A 226 -14.36 -4.72 -9.21
CA ALA A 226 -13.95 -4.20 -7.89
C ALA A 226 -12.45 -4.46 -7.62
N TYR A 227 -11.80 -3.68 -6.75
CA TYR A 227 -10.41 -3.94 -6.34
C TYR A 227 -10.28 -5.26 -5.56
N PHE A 228 -9.07 -5.85 -5.50
CA PHE A 228 -8.80 -6.93 -4.54
C PHE A 228 -9.10 -6.46 -3.12
N ASP A 229 -10.01 -7.15 -2.48
CA ASP A 229 -10.37 -7.02 -1.07
C ASP A 229 -9.86 -8.23 -0.28
N ASN A 230 -10.13 -8.25 1.02
CA ASN A 230 -9.65 -9.34 1.86
C ASN A 230 -10.25 -10.70 1.47
N ASP A 231 -11.51 -10.76 1.03
CA ASP A 231 -12.18 -12.02 0.73
C ASP A 231 -11.69 -12.61 -0.60
N THR A 232 -11.51 -11.77 -1.63
CA THR A 232 -10.89 -12.18 -2.91
C THR A 232 -9.45 -12.64 -2.72
N ILE A 233 -8.65 -11.96 -1.88
CA ILE A 233 -7.30 -12.40 -1.53
C ILE A 233 -7.31 -13.73 -0.77
N LEU A 234 -8.15 -13.89 0.25
CA LEU A 234 -8.26 -15.18 0.96
C LEU A 234 -8.69 -16.32 0.02
N GLY A 235 -9.62 -16.05 -0.90
CA GLY A 235 -10.03 -17.01 -1.92
C GLY A 235 -8.87 -17.41 -2.85
N GLN A 236 -8.04 -16.44 -3.26
CA GLN A 236 -6.85 -16.70 -4.06
C GLN A 236 -5.81 -17.54 -3.31
N PHE A 237 -5.55 -17.24 -2.03
CA PHE A 237 -4.64 -18.04 -1.21
C PHE A 237 -5.19 -19.44 -0.95
N GLU A 238 -6.49 -19.59 -0.67
CA GLU A 238 -7.11 -20.91 -0.49
C GLU A 238 -7.00 -21.73 -1.78
N ARG A 239 -7.23 -21.12 -2.95
CA ARG A 239 -6.99 -21.73 -4.25
C ARG A 239 -5.55 -22.23 -4.38
N LEU A 240 -4.56 -21.39 -4.07
CA LEU A 240 -3.14 -21.79 -4.08
C LEU A 240 -2.90 -22.99 -3.16
N PHE A 241 -3.43 -22.96 -1.93
CA PHE A 241 -3.18 -23.99 -0.91
C PHE A 241 -3.76 -25.34 -1.31
N GLN A 242 -4.97 -25.34 -1.88
CA GLN A 242 -5.59 -26.53 -2.47
C GLN A 242 -4.76 -27.10 -3.61
N MET A 243 -4.21 -26.23 -4.48
CA MET A 243 -3.40 -26.66 -5.62
C MET A 243 -2.01 -27.19 -5.21
N LEU A 244 -1.40 -26.62 -4.17
CA LEU A 244 -0.05 -27.00 -3.71
C LEU A 244 0.03 -28.50 -3.32
N GLU A 245 -1.06 -29.08 -2.82
CA GLU A 245 -1.13 -30.51 -2.49
C GLU A 245 -0.84 -31.43 -3.69
N PHE A 246 -1.15 -30.97 -4.90
CA PHE A 246 -1.03 -31.79 -6.13
C PHE A 246 0.28 -31.57 -6.86
N LYS A 247 1.04 -30.52 -6.51
CA LYS A 247 2.28 -30.16 -7.21
C LYS A 247 3.38 -31.17 -6.89
N GLN A 248 3.62 -32.11 -7.79
CA GLN A 248 4.55 -33.23 -7.55
C GLN A 248 5.97 -32.76 -7.30
N GLU A 249 6.39 -31.69 -7.97
CA GLU A 249 7.72 -31.12 -7.82
C GLU A 249 7.97 -30.55 -6.41
N TYR A 250 6.91 -30.23 -5.65
CA TYR A 250 7.00 -29.63 -4.32
C TYR A 250 6.72 -30.65 -3.21
N LYS A 251 6.57 -31.93 -3.59
CA LYS A 251 6.32 -33.01 -2.65
C LYS A 251 7.48 -33.12 -1.67
N ASP A 252 7.16 -33.34 -0.40
CA ASP A 252 8.11 -33.43 0.71
C ASP A 252 8.85 -32.11 1.04
N ASN A 253 8.48 -31.00 0.40
CA ASN A 253 8.97 -29.67 0.75
C ASN A 253 8.08 -28.98 1.78
N GLN A 254 8.70 -28.22 2.68
CA GLN A 254 8.01 -27.25 3.53
C GLN A 254 7.78 -25.96 2.73
N ILE A 255 6.55 -25.47 2.70
CA ILE A 255 6.20 -24.24 1.98
C ILE A 255 6.00 -23.10 2.98
N GLU A 256 6.63 -21.97 2.70
CA GLU A 256 6.41 -20.72 3.42
C GLU A 256 6.06 -19.61 2.44
N ILE A 257 5.10 -18.78 2.80
CA ILE A 257 4.62 -17.70 1.95
C ILE A 257 4.95 -16.37 2.58
N ILE A 258 5.66 -15.54 1.82
CA ILE A 258 6.11 -14.21 2.21
C ILE A 258 5.14 -13.19 1.61
N VAL A 259 4.55 -12.37 2.48
CA VAL A 259 3.61 -11.29 2.13
C VAL A 259 4.07 -9.97 2.73
N ASP A 260 3.57 -8.87 2.19
CA ASP A 260 3.73 -7.56 2.83
C ASP A 260 2.75 -7.37 4.01
N ASN A 261 2.78 -6.20 4.65
CA ASN A 261 1.88 -5.84 5.74
C ASN A 261 0.62 -5.07 5.25
N ALA A 262 0.13 -5.35 4.03
CA ALA A 262 -1.09 -4.73 3.52
C ALA A 262 -2.31 -5.04 4.39
N ARG A 263 -3.27 -4.11 4.44
CA ARG A 263 -4.51 -4.27 5.22
C ARG A 263 -5.29 -5.53 4.83
N THR A 264 -5.24 -5.92 3.56
CA THR A 264 -5.85 -7.14 3.01
C THR A 264 -5.18 -8.40 3.56
N HIS A 265 -3.85 -8.40 3.76
CA HIS A 265 -3.10 -9.52 4.35
C HIS A 265 -3.19 -9.57 5.88
N THR A 266 -3.32 -8.41 6.53
CA THR A 266 -3.36 -8.30 7.99
C THR A 266 -4.77 -8.23 8.56
N ALA A 267 -5.80 -8.43 7.73
CA ALA A 267 -7.19 -8.37 8.17
C ALA A 267 -7.47 -9.46 9.21
N LYS A 268 -8.10 -9.08 10.30
CA LYS A 268 -8.52 -9.99 11.38
C LYS A 268 -9.99 -10.32 11.21
N SER A 269 -10.41 -11.49 11.69
CA SER A 269 -11.84 -11.85 11.73
C SER A 269 -12.62 -10.96 12.71
N TYR A 270 -11.95 -10.52 13.78
CA TYR A 270 -12.52 -9.68 14.81
C TYR A 270 -11.43 -9.00 15.63
N SER A 271 -11.80 -7.94 16.33
CA SER A 271 -10.98 -7.18 17.27
C SER A 271 -11.62 -7.18 18.65
N LEU A 272 -10.82 -7.03 19.71
CA LEU A 272 -11.35 -6.79 21.07
C LEU A 272 -12.24 -5.53 21.12
N GLN A 273 -12.02 -4.57 20.23
CA GLN A 273 -12.82 -3.35 20.11
C GLN A 273 -14.23 -3.60 19.54
N ASP A 274 -14.46 -4.77 18.95
CA ASP A 274 -15.75 -5.15 18.39
C ASP A 274 -16.76 -5.57 19.46
N PHE A 275 -16.30 -5.81 20.69
CA PHE A 275 -17.11 -6.25 21.83
C PHE A 275 -17.49 -5.08 22.73
N GLY A 276 -18.79 -4.88 22.94
CA GLY A 276 -19.33 -3.83 23.79
C GLY A 276 -19.00 -4.00 25.28
N LYS A 277 -18.92 -2.88 26.00
CA LYS A 277 -18.71 -2.86 27.46
C LYS A 277 -19.84 -3.55 28.23
N ASN A 278 -21.08 -3.44 27.72
CA ASN A 278 -22.26 -4.06 28.31
C ASN A 278 -22.85 -5.11 27.37
N VAL A 279 -23.59 -6.03 27.98
CA VAL A 279 -24.36 -7.07 27.28
C VAL A 279 -25.32 -6.43 26.28
N GLY A 280 -25.33 -6.93 25.04
CA GLY A 280 -26.29 -6.54 24.00
C GLY A 280 -26.02 -5.22 23.27
N ILE A 281 -24.86 -4.57 23.44
CA ILE A 281 -24.58 -3.27 22.78
C ILE A 281 -24.01 -3.44 21.37
N ARG A 282 -22.92 -4.19 21.22
CA ARG A 282 -22.18 -4.29 19.95
C ARG A 282 -21.35 -5.57 19.95
N CYS A 283 -21.56 -6.41 18.94
CA CYS A 283 -20.68 -7.53 18.58
C CYS A 283 -21.04 -7.95 17.14
N PRO A 284 -20.21 -7.66 16.13
CA PRO A 284 -20.42 -8.09 14.75
C PRO A 284 -20.07 -9.57 14.53
N VAL A 285 -19.68 -10.28 15.61
CA VAL A 285 -19.10 -11.63 15.55
C VAL A 285 -20.06 -12.57 16.25
N GLU A 286 -20.51 -13.62 15.57
CA GLU A 286 -21.40 -14.61 16.19
C GLU A 286 -20.62 -15.61 17.05
N GLN A 287 -19.47 -16.06 16.54
CA GLN A 287 -18.64 -17.08 17.17
C GLN A 287 -17.16 -16.78 16.96
N ILE A 288 -16.35 -17.14 17.97
CA ILE A 288 -14.90 -17.13 17.94
C ILE A 288 -14.42 -18.57 17.83
N GLU A 289 -13.78 -18.91 16.72
CA GLU A 289 -13.09 -20.19 16.54
C GLU A 289 -11.58 -20.02 16.78
N TYR A 290 -10.98 -20.93 17.53
CA TYR A 290 -9.54 -20.93 17.79
C TYR A 290 -9.02 -22.35 18.06
N ILE A 291 -7.72 -22.55 17.89
CA ILE A 291 -7.05 -23.82 18.19
C ILE A 291 -6.46 -23.75 19.61
N ASP A 292 -6.82 -24.72 20.45
CA ASP A 292 -6.34 -24.79 21.84
C ASP A 292 -4.89 -25.29 21.95
N GLU A 293 -4.42 -25.47 23.19
CA GLU A 293 -3.05 -25.93 23.49
C GLU A 293 -2.76 -27.34 22.98
N ASN A 294 -3.80 -28.15 22.82
CA ASN A 294 -3.72 -29.54 22.38
C ASN A 294 -3.94 -29.70 20.87
N GLY A 295 -4.08 -28.58 20.13
CA GLY A 295 -4.33 -28.61 18.69
C GLY A 295 -5.79 -28.86 18.32
N ALA A 296 -6.72 -28.83 19.28
CA ALA A 296 -8.14 -29.04 19.01
C ALA A 296 -8.84 -27.70 18.70
N THR A 297 -9.71 -27.71 17.69
CA THR A 297 -10.59 -26.57 17.37
C THR A 297 -11.61 -26.38 18.49
N LYS A 298 -11.69 -25.16 19.01
CA LYS A 298 -12.68 -24.69 19.99
C LYS A 298 -13.49 -23.56 19.39
N VAL A 299 -14.77 -23.53 19.74
CA VAL A 299 -15.71 -22.49 19.32
C VAL A 299 -16.34 -21.86 20.56
N VAL A 300 -16.37 -20.53 20.61
CA VAL A 300 -16.96 -19.75 21.69
C VAL A 300 -18.05 -18.87 21.09
N ASP A 301 -19.28 -19.04 21.56
CA ASP A 301 -20.38 -18.20 21.14
C ASP A 301 -20.26 -16.80 21.74
N CYS A 302 -20.34 -15.77 20.90
CA CYS A 302 -20.35 -14.38 21.34
C CYS A 302 -21.72 -13.93 21.85
N TYR A 303 -22.74 -14.76 21.76
CA TYR A 303 -24.12 -14.50 22.19
C TYR A 303 -24.56 -15.51 23.24
N PHE A 304 -25.44 -15.09 24.15
CA PHE A 304 -26.04 -16.03 25.11
C PHE A 304 -27.05 -16.94 24.42
N LYS A 305 -26.81 -18.26 24.49
CA LYS A 305 -27.74 -19.28 23.95
C LYS A 305 -29.01 -19.49 24.78
N GLY A 306 -29.05 -19.03 26.03
CA GLY A 306 -30.19 -19.18 26.92
C GLY A 306 -30.14 -18.26 28.15
N GLY A 307 -31.19 -18.31 28.98
CA GLY A 307 -31.34 -17.47 30.17
C GLY A 307 -31.91 -16.07 29.88
N GLU A 308 -31.88 -15.18 30.88
CA GLU A 308 -32.47 -13.82 30.80
C GLU A 308 -31.83 -12.92 29.73
N ASN A 309 -30.61 -13.26 29.30
CA ASN A 309 -29.86 -12.51 28.29
C ASN A 309 -29.82 -13.20 26.92
N LYS A 310 -30.70 -14.18 26.67
CA LYS A 310 -30.77 -14.88 25.38
C LYS A 310 -30.76 -13.90 24.20
N ASP A 311 -29.99 -14.23 23.15
CA ASP A 311 -29.82 -13.47 21.92
C ASP A 311 -29.14 -12.09 22.10
N LYS A 312 -28.68 -11.75 23.31
CA LYS A 312 -27.82 -10.58 23.55
C LYS A 312 -26.35 -10.97 23.42
N SER A 313 -25.55 -10.03 22.90
CA SER A 313 -24.10 -10.21 22.83
C SER A 313 -23.45 -10.21 24.22
N LYS A 314 -22.45 -11.08 24.39
CA LYS A 314 -21.61 -11.17 25.58
C LYS A 314 -20.63 -10.00 25.62
N ARG A 315 -20.34 -9.53 26.84
CA ARG A 315 -19.23 -8.61 27.11
C ARG A 315 -17.95 -9.42 27.36
N LEU A 316 -16.78 -8.75 27.30
CA LEU A 316 -15.47 -9.39 27.48
C LEU A 316 -15.35 -10.25 28.75
N VAL A 317 -15.98 -9.83 29.86
CA VAL A 317 -15.97 -10.61 31.13
C VAL A 317 -16.65 -11.97 30.98
N GLU A 318 -17.75 -12.07 30.23
CA GLU A 318 -18.45 -13.34 30.04
C GLU A 318 -17.68 -14.23 29.07
N LEU A 319 -17.06 -13.62 28.04
CA LEU A 319 -16.14 -14.33 27.15
C LEU A 319 -14.92 -14.89 27.91
N CYS A 320 -14.37 -14.16 28.87
CA CYS A 320 -13.30 -14.69 29.73
C CYS A 320 -13.74 -15.95 30.48
N LYS A 321 -14.96 -15.98 31.01
CA LYS A 321 -15.48 -17.17 31.71
C LYS A 321 -15.62 -18.36 30.76
N ASP A 322 -16.16 -18.13 29.56
CA ASP A 322 -16.31 -19.18 28.55
C ASP A 322 -14.95 -19.71 28.06
N LEU A 323 -13.93 -18.84 28.06
CA LEU A 323 -12.55 -19.19 27.74
C LEU A 323 -11.77 -19.79 28.93
N GLY A 324 -12.39 -19.90 30.11
CA GLY A 324 -11.72 -20.40 31.32
C GLY A 324 -10.66 -19.45 31.89
N VAL A 325 -10.64 -18.18 31.48
CA VAL A 325 -9.73 -17.14 31.97
C VAL A 325 -10.24 -16.61 33.30
N GLN A 326 -9.47 -16.82 34.37
CA GLN A 326 -9.79 -16.28 35.69
C GLN A 326 -9.49 -14.78 35.76
N LEU A 327 -10.49 -14.00 36.18
CA LEU A 327 -10.36 -12.55 36.36
C LEU A 327 -10.38 -12.17 37.85
N PRO A 328 -9.59 -11.17 38.27
CA PRO A 328 -9.70 -10.57 39.60
C PRO A 328 -11.08 -9.95 39.86
N ALA A 329 -11.50 -9.89 41.13
CA ALA A 329 -12.81 -9.36 41.53
C ALA A 329 -13.03 -7.87 41.19
N LYS A 330 -11.94 -7.09 41.09
CA LYS A 330 -11.94 -5.73 40.55
C LYS A 330 -10.83 -5.64 39.50
N ILE A 331 -11.21 -5.58 38.23
CA ILE A 331 -10.30 -5.47 37.10
C ILE A 331 -10.79 -4.36 36.17
N LYS A 332 -9.87 -3.56 35.62
CA LYS A 332 -10.21 -2.54 34.63
C LYS A 332 -10.41 -3.16 33.26
N LEU A 333 -11.17 -2.49 32.39
CA LEU A 333 -11.42 -2.97 31.03
C LEU A 333 -10.12 -3.15 30.24
N ASP A 334 -9.17 -2.23 30.38
CA ASP A 334 -7.90 -2.27 29.66
C ASP A 334 -7.06 -3.48 30.07
N GLU A 335 -7.07 -3.84 31.36
CA GLU A 335 -6.41 -5.05 31.88
C GLU A 335 -7.07 -6.34 31.35
N ILE A 336 -8.40 -6.36 31.19
CA ILE A 336 -9.09 -7.49 30.53
C ILE A 336 -8.66 -7.61 29.08
N CYS A 337 -8.57 -6.48 28.36
CA CYS A 337 -8.12 -6.46 26.96
C CYS A 337 -6.70 -6.98 26.82
N GLU A 338 -5.77 -6.61 27.71
CA GLU A 338 -4.40 -7.13 27.71
C GLU A 338 -4.38 -8.65 27.92
N ILE A 339 -5.09 -9.16 28.92
CA ILE A 339 -5.16 -10.61 29.20
C ILE A 339 -5.74 -11.37 28.00
N LEU A 340 -6.86 -10.89 27.46
CA LEU A 340 -7.50 -11.53 26.31
C LEU A 340 -6.60 -11.45 25.07
N SER A 341 -5.89 -10.34 24.83
CA SER A 341 -5.00 -10.21 23.66
C SER A 341 -3.89 -11.26 23.61
N ALA A 342 -3.46 -11.76 24.78
CA ALA A 342 -2.52 -12.86 24.89
C ALA A 342 -3.17 -14.24 24.76
N HIS A 343 -4.49 -14.36 24.98
CA HIS A 343 -5.23 -15.60 24.88
C HIS A 343 -5.35 -16.05 23.40
N ARG A 344 -5.22 -17.35 23.11
CA ARG A 344 -5.25 -17.89 21.74
C ARG A 344 -6.50 -17.50 20.94
N ALA A 345 -7.64 -17.38 21.62
CA ALA A 345 -8.91 -16.96 21.06
C ALA A 345 -8.98 -15.48 20.62
N PHE A 346 -8.08 -14.62 21.10
CA PHE A 346 -7.96 -13.24 20.62
C PHE A 346 -6.51 -12.89 20.26
N ARG A 347 -5.68 -13.92 20.06
CA ARG A 347 -4.34 -13.76 19.55
C ARG A 347 -4.48 -13.01 18.23
N ASN A 348 -3.54 -12.10 17.97
CA ASN A 348 -3.48 -11.30 16.76
C ASN A 348 -3.18 -12.14 15.49
N ALA A 349 -3.89 -13.25 15.29
CA ALA A 349 -3.83 -14.03 14.08
C ALA A 349 -4.71 -13.38 13.02
N THR A 350 -4.14 -13.15 11.85
CA THR A 350 -4.88 -12.66 10.69
C THR A 350 -5.74 -13.80 10.12
N LYS A 351 -6.76 -13.45 9.33
CA LYS A 351 -7.53 -14.45 8.58
C LYS A 351 -6.63 -15.30 7.68
N LEU A 352 -5.58 -14.68 7.13
CA LEU A 352 -4.61 -15.34 6.26
C LEU A 352 -3.74 -16.35 7.03
N GLU A 353 -3.30 -16.02 8.24
CA GLU A 353 -2.56 -16.96 9.11
C GLU A 353 -3.43 -18.15 9.53
N MET A 354 -4.71 -17.91 9.85
CA MET A 354 -5.66 -18.99 10.17
C MET A 354 -5.87 -19.92 8.97
N LEU A 355 -6.01 -19.34 7.77
CA LEU A 355 -6.10 -20.10 6.54
C LEU A 355 -4.80 -20.89 6.27
N GLY A 356 -3.63 -20.29 6.47
CA GLY A 356 -2.34 -20.96 6.38
C GLY A 356 -2.25 -22.16 7.32
N ALA A 357 -2.63 -21.97 8.58
CA ALA A 357 -2.65 -23.05 9.59
C ALA A 357 -3.55 -24.22 9.20
N LYS A 358 -4.75 -23.96 8.62
CA LYS A 358 -5.66 -24.99 8.10
C LYS A 358 -4.98 -25.91 7.08
N TYR A 359 -4.11 -25.35 6.24
CA TYR A 359 -3.39 -26.09 5.20
C TYR A 359 -1.93 -26.42 5.58
N LYS A 360 -1.53 -26.18 6.84
CA LYS A 360 -0.15 -26.38 7.35
C LYS A 360 0.91 -25.58 6.56
N ILE A 361 0.54 -24.38 6.10
CA ILE A 361 1.41 -23.45 5.39
C ILE A 361 1.74 -22.29 6.32
N ASN A 362 3.03 -21.94 6.40
CA ASN A 362 3.49 -20.82 7.22
C ASN A 362 3.41 -19.50 6.44
N ILE A 363 2.85 -18.47 7.07
CA ILE A 363 2.78 -17.11 6.50
C ILE A 363 3.81 -16.24 7.21
N ILE A 364 4.64 -15.55 6.43
CA ILE A 364 5.71 -14.69 6.90
C ILE A 364 5.42 -13.27 6.40
N TYR A 365 5.28 -12.33 7.34
CA TYR A 365 5.08 -10.93 7.03
C TYR A 365 6.41 -10.20 6.92
N CYS A 366 6.64 -9.52 5.80
CA CYS A 366 7.76 -8.60 5.66
C CYS A 366 7.56 -7.41 6.61
N PRO A 367 8.61 -6.91 7.29
CA PRO A 367 8.51 -5.68 8.06
C PRO A 367 7.92 -4.53 7.23
N LYS A 368 7.17 -3.63 7.89
CA LYS A 368 6.54 -2.50 7.19
C LYS A 368 7.60 -1.65 6.49
N TYR A 369 7.31 -1.23 5.26
CA TYR A 369 8.21 -0.42 4.42
C TYR A 369 9.50 -1.11 3.94
N HIS A 370 9.61 -2.43 4.08
CA HIS A 370 10.74 -3.22 3.60
C HIS A 370 10.42 -3.99 2.30
N CYS A 371 10.14 -3.28 1.21
CA CYS A 371 9.78 -3.91 -0.08
C CYS A 371 10.95 -4.69 -0.72
N GLU A 372 12.19 -4.38 -0.38
CA GLU A 372 13.41 -5.11 -0.76
C GLU A 372 13.45 -6.55 -0.24
N LEU A 373 12.67 -6.84 0.80
CA LEU A 373 12.49 -8.19 1.36
C LEU A 373 11.35 -8.96 0.70
N ASN A 374 10.58 -8.34 -0.19
CA ASN A 374 9.57 -9.02 -1.00
C ASN A 374 10.06 -9.16 -2.46
N ALA A 375 10.62 -10.32 -2.82
CA ALA A 375 11.29 -10.50 -4.11
C ALA A 375 10.39 -10.25 -5.33
N ILE A 376 9.07 -10.44 -5.20
CA ILE A 376 8.08 -10.20 -6.25
C ILE A 376 8.00 -8.74 -6.70
N GLU A 377 8.40 -7.78 -5.85
CA GLU A 377 8.50 -6.36 -6.25
C GLU A 377 9.48 -6.16 -7.42
N GLY A 378 10.54 -6.98 -7.46
CA GLY A 378 11.46 -7.04 -8.58
C GLY A 378 10.86 -7.62 -9.86
N LEU A 379 9.90 -8.56 -9.75
CA LEU A 379 9.11 -9.07 -10.86
C LEU A 379 8.28 -7.93 -11.45
N TRP A 380 7.53 -7.20 -10.63
CA TRP A 380 6.70 -6.09 -11.09
C TRP A 380 7.51 -4.99 -11.76
N CYS A 381 8.65 -4.64 -11.17
CA CYS A 381 9.58 -3.69 -11.78
C CYS A 381 10.03 -4.15 -13.18
N ASN A 382 10.37 -5.44 -13.34
CA ASN A 382 10.78 -5.98 -14.63
C ASN A 382 9.65 -5.99 -15.66
N GLN A 383 8.46 -6.46 -15.28
CA GLN A 383 7.31 -6.53 -16.16
C GLN A 383 6.84 -5.14 -16.60
N LYS A 384 6.73 -4.19 -15.66
CA LYS A 384 6.37 -2.79 -15.97
C LYS A 384 7.39 -2.16 -16.92
N ALA A 385 8.69 -2.38 -16.71
CA ALA A 385 9.71 -1.90 -17.65
C ALA A 385 9.55 -2.53 -19.05
N PHE A 386 9.26 -3.83 -19.13
CA PHE A 386 9.01 -4.52 -20.38
C PHE A 386 7.80 -3.93 -21.12
N VAL A 387 6.68 -3.76 -20.43
CA VAL A 387 5.44 -3.18 -20.97
C VAL A 387 5.68 -1.73 -21.43
N ARG A 388 6.25 -0.87 -20.59
CA ARG A 388 6.50 0.55 -20.90
C ARG A 388 7.36 0.75 -22.15
N SER A 389 8.35 -0.11 -22.36
CA SER A 389 9.23 -0.03 -23.53
C SER A 389 8.59 -0.49 -24.85
N ARG A 390 7.39 -1.09 -24.81
CA ARG A 390 6.73 -1.74 -25.96
C ARG A 390 5.26 -1.38 -26.15
N THR A 391 4.67 -0.63 -25.22
CA THR A 391 3.27 -0.25 -25.24
C THR A 391 2.99 0.80 -26.33
N ASP A 392 1.86 0.64 -27.02
CA ASP A 392 1.26 1.65 -27.90
C ASP A 392 0.16 2.46 -27.17
N GLN A 393 0.06 2.27 -25.85
CA GLN A 393 -0.93 2.83 -24.94
C GLN A 393 -2.36 2.28 -25.07
N SER A 394 -2.56 1.26 -25.93
CA SER A 394 -3.83 0.54 -25.99
C SER A 394 -3.94 -0.50 -24.86
N PHE A 395 -5.16 -0.72 -24.39
CA PHE A 395 -5.42 -1.68 -23.32
C PHE A 395 -5.16 -3.12 -23.78
N GLU A 396 -5.60 -3.49 -24.98
CA GLU A 396 -5.40 -4.83 -25.54
C GLU A 396 -3.92 -5.19 -25.69
N LYS A 397 -3.11 -4.26 -26.23
CA LYS A 397 -1.66 -4.46 -26.34
C LYS A 397 -1.01 -4.60 -24.97
N MET A 398 -1.42 -3.81 -23.98
CA MET A 398 -0.89 -3.90 -22.63
C MET A 398 -1.13 -5.30 -22.04
N ILE A 399 -2.35 -5.84 -22.13
CA ILE A 399 -2.66 -7.19 -21.62
C ILE A 399 -1.75 -8.24 -22.27
N LYS A 400 -1.58 -8.18 -23.60
CA LYS A 400 -0.65 -9.07 -24.30
C LYS A 400 0.80 -8.93 -23.80
N LEU A 401 1.26 -7.70 -23.61
CA LEU A 401 2.62 -7.43 -23.12
C LEU A 401 2.86 -7.88 -21.68
N ILE A 402 1.83 -7.88 -20.83
CA ILE A 402 1.92 -8.43 -19.46
C ILE A 402 2.21 -9.93 -19.56
N SER A 403 1.46 -10.67 -20.39
CA SER A 403 1.72 -12.10 -20.64
C SER A 403 3.10 -12.35 -21.24
N ASP A 404 3.49 -11.60 -22.28
CA ASP A 404 4.82 -11.72 -22.91
C ASP A 404 5.96 -11.43 -21.91
N SER A 405 5.73 -10.51 -20.97
CA SER A 405 6.73 -10.16 -19.97
C SER A 405 7.02 -11.29 -18.98
N ARG A 406 6.04 -12.16 -18.69
CA ARG A 406 6.24 -13.38 -17.87
C ARG A 406 7.20 -14.34 -18.56
N ILE A 407 6.99 -14.58 -19.85
CA ILE A 407 7.84 -15.46 -20.66
C ILE A 407 9.28 -14.91 -20.67
N HIS A 408 9.43 -13.62 -20.99
CA HIS A 408 10.73 -12.95 -20.99
C HIS A 408 11.43 -13.01 -19.61
N PHE A 409 10.68 -12.89 -18.51
CA PHE A 409 11.22 -12.97 -17.15
C PHE A 409 11.84 -14.35 -16.85
N VAL A 410 11.17 -15.43 -17.30
CA VAL A 410 11.66 -16.82 -17.18
C VAL A 410 12.91 -17.03 -18.03
N GLU A 411 12.86 -16.68 -19.31
CA GLU A 411 13.96 -16.88 -20.27
C GLU A 411 15.25 -16.17 -19.82
N ARG A 412 15.12 -14.96 -19.27
CA ARG A 412 16.24 -14.15 -18.77
C ARG A 412 16.74 -14.59 -17.39
N LYS A 413 16.14 -15.61 -16.77
CA LYS A 413 16.48 -16.14 -15.44
C LYS A 413 16.55 -15.03 -14.38
N ILE A 414 15.62 -14.07 -14.45
CA ILE A 414 15.65 -12.87 -13.60
C ILE A 414 15.36 -13.22 -12.14
N ALA A 415 14.45 -14.16 -11.91
CA ALA A 415 14.08 -14.66 -10.57
C ALA A 415 15.30 -15.04 -9.72
N LEU A 416 16.29 -15.73 -10.30
CA LEU A 416 17.51 -16.13 -9.58
C LEU A 416 18.29 -14.92 -9.04
N LYS A 417 18.31 -13.81 -9.79
CA LYS A 417 18.95 -12.56 -9.34
C LYS A 417 18.17 -11.93 -8.19
N LEU A 418 16.83 -11.98 -8.25
CA LEU A 418 15.96 -11.45 -7.21
C LEU A 418 16.09 -12.24 -5.90
N PHE A 419 16.07 -13.58 -5.96
CA PHE A 419 16.24 -14.41 -4.77
C PHE A 419 17.63 -14.24 -4.15
N ARG A 420 18.70 -14.20 -4.96
CA ARG A 420 20.04 -13.91 -4.44
C ARG A 420 20.12 -12.55 -3.76
N ARG A 421 19.43 -11.54 -4.31
CA ARG A 421 19.36 -10.20 -3.70
C ARG A 421 18.60 -10.24 -2.38
N PHE A 422 17.45 -10.91 -2.32
CA PHE A 422 16.68 -11.13 -1.09
C PHE A 422 17.56 -11.71 0.02
N TRP A 423 18.26 -12.82 -0.25
CA TRP A 423 19.13 -13.46 0.74
C TRP A 423 20.29 -12.57 1.19
N ARG A 424 20.89 -11.80 0.27
CA ARG A 424 21.94 -10.83 0.61
C ARG A 424 21.42 -9.65 1.44
N SER A 425 20.19 -9.19 1.18
CA SER A 425 19.53 -8.17 2.00
C SER A 425 19.32 -8.68 3.42
N ILE A 426 18.79 -9.90 3.58
CA ILE A 426 18.62 -10.54 4.89
C ILE A 426 19.95 -10.66 5.63
N GLU A 427 21.00 -11.17 4.97
CA GLU A 427 22.34 -11.28 5.56
C GLU A 427 22.90 -9.92 6.01
N ALA A 428 22.71 -8.87 5.20
CA ALA A 428 23.14 -7.53 5.54
C ALA A 428 22.40 -7.01 6.80
N TYR A 429 21.10 -7.22 6.92
CA TYR A 429 20.36 -6.88 8.14
C TYR A 429 20.89 -7.63 9.37
N PHE A 430 21.21 -8.92 9.23
CA PHE A 430 21.83 -9.70 10.32
C PHE A 430 23.20 -9.16 10.74
N GLN A 431 23.94 -8.57 9.80
CA GLN A 431 25.22 -7.91 10.07
C GLN A 431 25.04 -6.48 10.64
N GLY A 432 23.82 -6.06 10.94
CA GLY A 432 23.52 -4.76 11.53
C GLY A 432 23.47 -3.61 10.52
N GLN A 433 23.39 -3.90 9.22
CA GLN A 433 23.22 -2.85 8.20
C GLN A 433 21.84 -2.20 8.33
N THR A 434 21.77 -0.89 8.11
CA THR A 434 20.48 -0.17 8.11
C THR A 434 19.72 -0.38 6.80
N TYR A 435 18.44 -0.02 6.79
CA TYR A 435 17.63 -0.02 5.56
C TYR A 435 18.28 0.80 4.43
N ALA A 436 18.79 2.00 4.76
CA ALA A 436 19.49 2.86 3.81
C ALA A 436 20.76 2.19 3.25
N ASP A 437 21.52 1.47 4.08
CA ASP A 437 22.72 0.76 3.65
C ASP A 437 22.37 -0.39 2.70
N VAL A 438 21.35 -1.20 3.01
CA VAL A 438 20.89 -2.30 2.15
C VAL A 438 20.44 -1.79 0.78
N LEU A 439 19.66 -0.70 0.75
CA LEU A 439 19.29 -0.04 -0.50
C LEU A 439 20.53 0.45 -1.27
N LYS A 440 21.51 1.05 -0.59
CA LYS A 440 22.74 1.54 -1.22
C LYS A 440 23.59 0.40 -1.78
N LEU A 441 23.74 -0.68 -1.04
CA LEU A 441 24.58 -1.83 -1.41
C LEU A 441 24.01 -2.61 -2.59
N PHE A 442 22.70 -2.83 -2.62
CA PHE A 442 22.08 -3.77 -3.56
C PHE A 442 21.13 -3.15 -4.59
N PHE A 443 20.73 -1.88 -4.41
CA PHE A 443 19.76 -1.21 -5.28
C PHE A 443 20.28 0.09 -5.90
N SER A 444 21.22 0.80 -5.26
CA SER A 444 21.64 2.13 -5.72
C SER A 444 22.78 2.16 -6.75
N GLN A 445 23.48 1.05 -7.01
CA GLN A 445 24.63 1.05 -7.94
C GLN A 445 24.25 1.35 -9.42
N LEU A 446 22.96 1.36 -9.76
CA LEU A 446 22.46 1.78 -11.07
C LEU A 446 21.95 3.23 -11.11
N CYS A 447 21.75 3.86 -9.96
CA CYS A 447 21.51 5.30 -9.86
C CYS A 447 22.87 6.00 -9.72
N LYS A 448 23.71 5.93 -10.76
CA LYS A 448 24.76 6.95 -10.88
C LYS A 448 24.03 8.28 -11.02
N THR A 449 24.14 9.14 -10.02
CA THR A 449 23.70 10.55 -10.01
C THR A 449 24.33 11.41 -11.11
N ALA A 450 25.12 10.81 -12.00
CA ALA A 450 25.31 11.35 -13.34
C ALA A 450 23.99 11.21 -14.11
N VAL A 451 23.04 12.11 -13.82
CA VAL A 451 22.29 12.72 -14.91
C VAL A 451 23.37 13.25 -15.84
N GLN A 452 23.70 12.50 -16.89
CA GLN A 452 24.30 13.11 -18.07
C GLN A 452 23.24 14.08 -18.55
N SER A 453 23.25 15.31 -18.02
CA SER A 453 22.68 16.40 -18.77
C SER A 453 23.46 16.35 -20.08
N HIS A 454 22.77 16.09 -21.18
CA HIS A 454 23.33 16.35 -22.49
C HIS A 454 23.45 17.88 -22.62
N ARG A 455 24.39 18.48 -21.88
CA ARG A 455 24.79 19.88 -21.95
C ARG A 455 26.32 19.95 -21.89
N LYS A 456 26.92 19.65 -23.03
CA LYS A 456 27.98 20.48 -23.58
C LYS A 456 28.00 20.29 -25.09
N ILE A 457 27.11 20.99 -25.78
CA ILE A 457 27.38 21.40 -27.17
C ILE A 457 27.87 22.84 -27.04
N THR A 458 29.19 23.01 -27.03
CA THR A 458 29.80 24.30 -27.35
C THR A 458 29.60 24.52 -28.85
N ASN A 459 28.50 25.17 -29.22
CA ASN A 459 28.40 25.78 -30.56
C ASN A 459 29.22 27.09 -30.52
N THR A 460 30.54 26.94 -30.56
CA THR A 460 31.42 27.98 -31.11
C THR A 460 31.68 27.58 -32.55
N ASN A 461 30.69 27.80 -33.42
CA ASN A 461 30.89 28.10 -34.83
C ASN A 461 30.02 29.32 -35.11
N ILE A 462 30.52 30.47 -34.65
CA ILE A 462 30.25 31.73 -35.33
C ILE A 462 31.27 31.71 -36.47
N ASP A 463 30.85 31.22 -37.63
CA ASP A 463 31.53 31.58 -38.87
C ASP A 463 30.90 32.91 -39.29
N GLU A 464 31.70 33.97 -39.18
CA GLU A 464 31.50 35.22 -39.87
C GLU A 464 31.64 34.96 -41.37
N ASP A 465 30.60 35.23 -42.14
CA ASP A 465 30.65 35.88 -43.46
C ASP A 465 29.24 36.34 -43.89
#